data_AF-A0A094PCC5-F1
#
_entry.id   AF-A0A094PCC5-F1
#
_cell.length_a   1.000
_cell.length_b   1.000
_cell.length_c   1.000
_cell.angle_alpha   90.00
_cell.angle_beta   90.00
_cell.angle_gamma   90.00
#
_symmetry.space_group_name_H-M   'P 1'
#
loop_
_entity.id
_entity.type
_entity.pdbx_description
1 polymer ?
#
loop_
_entity_poly.entity_id
_entity_poly.type
_entity_poly.pdbx_seq_one_letter_code
_entity_poly.pdbx_strand_id
1 'polypeptide(L)'
;MNAKSTKIVALVLMVLGALMVVAGATTYSMVSSQLQAERITVSQDSDKYAGEAVAGPFTAYQEAIMIEKHALAATNGKTYAELDREDPLRGTAMNGSFLRASLFTSVVSFGVSALVMGVGLMFFLSGLATRSLVKV
;
A
#
# COMPACT_ATOMS: atom_id res chain seq x y z
N MET A 1 -36.72 16.64 -8.25
CA MET A 1 -36.65 15.28 -7.70
C MET A 1 -37.53 15.21 -6.45
N ASN A 2 -38.36 14.18 -6.26
CA ASN A 2 -39.26 14.10 -5.09
C ASN A 2 -38.48 13.65 -3.83
N ALA A 3 -39.00 13.95 -2.63
CA ALA A 3 -38.39 13.64 -1.34
C ALA A 3 -38.09 12.14 -1.17
N LYS A 4 -38.97 11.25 -1.67
CA LYS A 4 -38.73 9.78 -1.66
C LYS A 4 -37.48 9.40 -2.47
N SER A 5 -37.37 9.89 -3.70
CA SER A 5 -36.20 9.61 -4.57
C SER A 5 -34.91 10.11 -3.95
N THR A 6 -34.93 11.29 -3.31
CA THR A 6 -33.75 11.87 -2.66
C THR A 6 -33.30 11.06 -1.43
N LYS A 7 -34.25 10.56 -0.61
CA LYS A 7 -33.95 9.66 0.51
C LYS A 7 -33.30 8.35 0.05
N ILE A 8 -33.76 7.79 -1.07
CA ILE A 8 -33.18 6.57 -1.66
C ILE A 8 -31.76 6.83 -2.14
N VAL A 9 -31.53 7.90 -2.90
CA VAL A 9 -30.18 8.26 -3.38
C VAL A 9 -29.21 8.47 -2.21
N ALA A 10 -29.63 9.20 -1.17
CA ALA A 10 -28.83 9.40 0.03
C ALA A 10 -28.46 8.07 0.71
N LEU A 11 -29.43 7.15 0.84
CA LEU A 11 -29.19 5.83 1.41
C LEU A 11 -28.18 5.03 0.57
N VAL A 12 -28.33 5.03 -0.76
CA VAL A 12 -27.42 4.33 -1.66
C VAL A 12 -25.99 4.88 -1.54
N LEU A 13 -25.81 6.20 -1.53
CA LEU A 13 -24.50 6.83 -1.35
C LEU A 13 -23.84 6.45 -0.02
N MET A 14 -24.62 6.47 1.07
CA MET A 14 -24.12 6.05 2.39
C MET A 14 -23.73 4.57 2.40
N VAL A 15 -24.56 3.68 1.87
CA VAL A 15 -24.27 2.24 1.87
C VAL A 15 -23.04 1.94 1.00
N LEU A 16 -22.97 2.50 -0.21
CA LEU A 16 -21.81 2.32 -1.10
C LEU A 16 -20.53 2.86 -0.47
N GLY A 17 -20.59 4.07 0.10
CA GLY A 17 -19.45 4.67 0.78
C GLY A 17 -18.95 3.83 1.95
N ALA A 18 -19.86 3.35 2.80
CA ALA A 18 -19.53 2.47 3.92
C ALA A 18 -18.91 1.14 3.45
N LEU A 19 -19.46 0.52 2.40
CA LEU A 19 -18.91 -0.72 1.83
C LEU A 19 -17.49 -0.52 1.30
N MET A 20 -17.22 0.59 0.61
CA MET A 20 -15.88 0.93 0.11
C MET A 20 -14.89 1.12 1.26
N VAL A 21 -15.27 1.81 2.33
CA VAL A 21 -14.41 1.97 3.53
C VAL A 21 -14.07 0.61 4.13
N VAL A 22 -15.07 -0.26 4.32
CA VAL A 22 -14.85 -1.61 4.88
C VAL A 22 -13.95 -2.45 3.96
N ALA A 23 -14.18 -2.43 2.65
CA ALA A 23 -13.37 -3.16 1.68
C ALA A 23 -11.91 -2.68 1.66
N GLY A 24 -11.69 -1.37 1.69
CA GLY A 24 -10.35 -0.79 1.76
C GLY A 24 -9.63 -1.13 3.06
N ALA A 25 -10.32 -1.04 4.22
CA ALA A 25 -9.75 -1.41 5.53
C ALA A 25 -9.38 -2.89 5.61
N THR A 26 -10.23 -3.75 5.04
CA THR A 26 -9.99 -5.21 4.99
C THR A 26 -8.76 -5.52 4.14
N THR A 27 -8.67 -4.94 2.94
CA THR A 27 -7.51 -5.11 2.04
C THR A 27 -6.23 -4.61 2.69
N TYR A 28 -6.26 -3.43 3.33
CA TYR A 28 -5.11 -2.87 4.05
C TYR A 28 -4.62 -3.84 5.13
N SER A 29 -5.54 -4.35 5.95
CA SER A 29 -5.22 -5.29 7.05
C SER A 29 -4.67 -6.62 6.52
N MET A 30 -5.20 -7.10 5.39
CA MET A 30 -4.73 -8.31 4.73
C MET A 30 -3.29 -8.17 4.24
N VAL A 31 -2.95 -7.08 3.57
CA VAL A 31 -1.57 -6.81 3.11
C VAL A 31 -0.61 -6.71 4.30
N SER A 32 -1.00 -5.99 5.36
CA SER A 32 -0.19 -5.91 6.58
C SER A 32 0.06 -7.27 7.22
N SER A 33 -0.98 -8.12 7.27
CA SER A 33 -0.87 -9.47 7.84
C SER A 33 0.06 -10.36 7.01
N GLN A 34 0.00 -10.26 5.68
CA GLN A 34 0.91 -11.02 4.81
C GLN A 34 2.36 -10.57 4.97
N LEU A 35 2.63 -9.27 5.05
CA LEU A 35 3.99 -8.78 5.29
C LEU A 35 4.54 -9.23 6.65
N GLN A 36 3.73 -9.19 7.70
CA GLN A 36 4.12 -9.66 9.04
C GLN A 36 4.41 -11.16 9.07
N ALA A 37 3.69 -11.96 8.27
CA ALA A 37 3.91 -13.40 8.19
C ALA A 37 5.30 -13.76 7.65
N GLU A 38 5.87 -12.93 6.78
CA GLU A 38 7.22 -13.11 6.24
C GLU A 38 8.34 -12.80 7.25
N ARG A 39 8.01 -12.17 8.40
CA ARG A 39 8.96 -11.81 9.47
C ARG A 39 10.18 -11.02 8.98
N ILE A 40 9.99 -10.22 7.94
CA ILE A 40 11.02 -9.32 7.44
C ILE A 40 11.11 -8.14 8.41
N THR A 41 12.34 -7.72 8.73
CA THR A 41 12.61 -6.51 9.50
C THR A 41 13.39 -5.54 8.65
N VAL A 42 13.15 -4.24 8.82
CA VAL A 42 13.97 -3.22 8.17
C VAL A 42 15.42 -3.38 8.62
N SER A 43 16.36 -3.28 7.69
CA SER A 43 17.79 -3.43 7.99
C SER A 43 18.24 -2.53 9.15
N GLN A 44 19.16 -3.07 9.96
CA GLN A 44 19.70 -2.41 11.15
C GLN A 44 20.51 -1.14 10.82
N ASP A 45 21.07 -1.04 9.61
CA ASP A 45 21.81 0.13 9.12
C ASP A 45 20.93 1.15 8.40
N SER A 46 19.59 1.08 8.59
CA SER A 46 18.65 2.09 8.09
C SER A 46 18.54 3.28 9.03
N ASP A 47 18.44 4.50 8.50
CA ASP A 47 18.25 5.71 9.31
C ASP A 47 16.88 5.78 9.99
N LYS A 48 15.89 5.03 9.47
CA LYS A 48 14.50 5.04 9.96
C LYS A 48 13.96 3.62 10.06
N TYR A 49 13.22 3.36 11.14
CA TYR A 49 12.56 2.09 11.41
C TYR A 49 13.51 0.89 11.49
N ALA A 50 14.81 1.10 11.75
CA ALA A 50 15.79 0.02 11.85
C ALA A 50 15.35 -1.05 12.85
N GLY A 51 15.35 -2.30 12.42
CA GLY A 51 14.90 -3.44 13.21
C GLY A 51 13.40 -3.54 13.43
N GLU A 52 12.60 -2.59 12.97
CA GLU A 52 11.14 -2.71 13.01
C GLU A 52 10.64 -3.74 12.00
N ALA A 53 9.53 -4.40 12.33
CA ALA A 53 8.88 -5.35 11.43
C ALA A 53 8.33 -4.62 10.19
N VAL A 54 8.54 -5.22 9.02
CA VAL A 54 7.91 -4.76 7.78
C VAL A 54 6.44 -5.13 7.84
N ALA A 55 5.61 -4.19 8.30
CA ALA A 55 4.18 -4.41 8.51
C ALA A 55 3.30 -3.34 7.87
N GLY A 56 3.89 -2.24 7.42
CA GLY A 56 3.18 -1.11 6.82
C GLY A 56 3.90 -0.50 5.62
N PRO A 57 3.30 0.52 4.99
CA PRO A 57 3.83 1.12 3.78
C PRO A 57 5.21 1.76 3.99
N PHE A 58 5.42 2.44 5.13
CA PHE A 58 6.69 3.14 5.38
C PHE A 58 7.86 2.17 5.68
N THR A 59 7.60 1.14 6.48
CA THR A 59 8.61 0.10 6.76
C THR A 59 8.94 -0.72 5.51
N ALA A 60 7.94 -1.05 4.68
CA ALA A 60 8.18 -1.76 3.41
C ALA A 60 8.96 -0.92 2.41
N TYR A 61 8.64 0.38 2.32
CA TYR A 61 9.38 1.33 1.48
C TYR A 61 10.84 1.46 1.93
N GLN A 62 11.08 1.60 3.24
CA GLN A 62 12.44 1.72 3.76
C GLN A 62 13.27 0.46 3.55
N GLU A 63 12.69 -0.72 3.77
CA GLU A 63 13.40 -1.97 3.50
C GLU A 63 13.74 -2.13 2.01
N ALA A 64 12.85 -1.71 1.10
CA ALA A 64 13.16 -1.71 -0.33
C ALA A 64 14.38 -0.81 -0.68
N ILE A 65 14.53 0.33 0.00
CA ILE A 65 15.70 1.20 -0.18
C ILE A 65 16.97 0.55 0.40
N MET A 66 16.86 -0.13 1.53
CA MET A 66 18.02 -0.81 2.13
C MET A 66 18.52 -1.97 1.26
N ILE A 67 17.59 -2.75 0.69
CA ILE A 67 17.93 -3.80 -0.27
C ILE A 67 18.65 -3.22 -1.49
N GLU A 68 18.21 -2.07 -2.01
CA GLU A 68 18.92 -1.37 -3.09
C GLU A 68 20.35 -1.01 -2.70
N LYS A 69 20.51 -0.36 -1.54
CA LYS A 69 21.80 0.06 -1.01
C LYS A 69 22.76 -1.13 -0.89
N HIS A 70 22.31 -2.25 -0.33
CA HIS A 70 23.13 -3.45 -0.15
C HIS A 70 23.41 -4.16 -1.47
N ALA A 71 22.44 -4.24 -2.38
CA ALA A 71 22.64 -4.82 -3.70
C ALA A 71 23.68 -4.04 -4.50
N LEU A 72 23.59 -2.70 -4.51
CA LEU A 72 24.57 -1.84 -5.18
C LEU A 72 25.94 -1.91 -4.51
N ALA A 73 26.00 -1.96 -3.18
CA ALA A 73 27.28 -2.14 -2.49
C ALA A 73 27.95 -3.47 -2.88
N ALA A 74 27.17 -4.55 -2.99
CA ALA A 74 27.67 -5.87 -3.41
C ALA A 74 28.16 -5.89 -4.86
N THR A 75 27.54 -5.12 -5.76
CA THR A 75 27.84 -5.08 -7.19
C THR A 75 28.78 -3.96 -7.61
N ASN A 76 29.45 -3.30 -6.66
CA ASN A 76 30.29 -2.13 -6.91
C ASN A 76 29.56 -1.00 -7.66
N GLY A 77 28.30 -0.76 -7.30
CA GLY A 77 27.45 0.29 -7.86
C GLY A 77 26.73 -0.08 -9.16
N LYS A 78 26.92 -1.31 -9.67
CA LYS A 78 26.30 -1.75 -10.94
C LYS A 78 24.90 -2.32 -10.73
N THR A 79 23.97 -1.93 -11.58
CA THR A 79 22.65 -2.53 -11.70
C THR A 79 22.72 -3.87 -12.42
N TYR A 80 21.62 -4.65 -12.39
CA TYR A 80 21.53 -5.95 -13.07
C TYR A 80 21.89 -5.88 -14.57
N ALA A 81 21.50 -4.80 -15.25
CA ALA A 81 21.76 -4.61 -16.68
C ALA A 81 23.23 -4.27 -16.99
N GLU A 82 23.96 -3.74 -16.03
CA GLU A 82 25.36 -3.31 -16.17
C GLU A 82 26.36 -4.44 -15.84
N LEU A 83 25.87 -5.57 -15.33
CA LEU A 83 26.67 -6.76 -15.05
C LEU A 83 26.74 -7.68 -16.28
N ASP A 84 27.94 -8.18 -16.54
CA ASP A 84 28.18 -9.17 -17.58
C ASP A 84 27.32 -10.41 -17.40
N ARG A 85 27.01 -11.09 -18.50
CA ARG A 85 26.07 -12.22 -18.49
C ARG A 85 26.48 -13.34 -17.54
N GLU A 86 27.78 -13.59 -17.43
CA GLU A 86 28.38 -14.65 -16.62
C GLU A 86 28.88 -14.11 -15.26
N ASP A 87 28.57 -12.86 -14.89
CA ASP A 87 28.98 -12.29 -13.61
C ASP A 87 28.25 -13.02 -12.46
N PRO A 88 28.97 -13.58 -11.47
CA PRO A 88 28.35 -14.30 -10.35
C PRO A 88 27.42 -13.42 -9.51
N LEU A 89 27.57 -12.10 -9.54
CA LEU A 89 26.76 -11.14 -8.80
C LEU A 89 25.45 -10.76 -9.50
N ARG A 90 25.24 -11.20 -10.75
CA ARG A 90 23.96 -10.98 -11.46
C ARG A 90 22.78 -11.53 -10.68
N GLY A 91 22.93 -12.71 -10.06
CA GLY A 91 21.88 -13.31 -9.23
C GLY A 91 21.52 -12.42 -8.03
N THR A 92 22.51 -11.82 -7.38
CA THR A 92 22.31 -10.90 -6.25
C THR A 92 21.58 -9.63 -6.69
N ALA A 93 22.01 -9.00 -7.79
CA ALA A 93 21.36 -7.80 -8.32
C ALA A 93 19.90 -8.07 -8.74
N MET A 94 19.67 -9.23 -9.35
CA MET A 94 18.36 -9.69 -9.78
C MET A 94 17.43 -9.91 -8.59
N ASN A 95 17.88 -10.68 -7.59
CA ASN A 95 17.10 -10.94 -6.39
C ASN A 95 16.78 -9.63 -5.64
N GLY A 96 17.76 -8.74 -5.46
CA GLY A 96 17.51 -7.43 -4.84
C GLY A 96 16.44 -6.63 -5.57
N SER A 97 16.48 -6.62 -6.91
CA SER A 97 15.47 -5.94 -7.73
C SER A 97 14.07 -6.58 -7.57
N PHE A 98 13.99 -7.90 -7.50
CA PHE A 98 12.72 -8.61 -7.30
C PHE A 98 12.13 -8.36 -5.91
N LEU A 99 12.92 -8.46 -4.83
CA LEU A 99 12.41 -8.18 -3.48
C LEU A 99 11.90 -6.73 -3.38
N ARG A 100 12.64 -5.78 -3.96
CA ARG A 100 12.20 -4.37 -4.02
C ARG A 100 10.89 -4.20 -4.75
N ALA A 101 10.74 -4.82 -5.93
CA ALA A 101 9.50 -4.74 -6.70
C ALA A 101 8.31 -5.29 -5.91
N SER A 102 8.49 -6.41 -5.19
CA SER A 102 7.47 -7.00 -4.32
C SER A 102 7.10 -6.10 -3.14
N LEU A 103 8.09 -5.48 -2.48
CA LEU A 103 7.86 -4.52 -1.40
C LEU A 103 7.13 -3.26 -1.91
N PHE A 104 7.54 -2.69 -3.05
CA PHE A 104 6.84 -1.55 -3.64
C PHE A 104 5.42 -1.89 -4.09
N THR A 105 5.17 -3.11 -4.60
CA THR A 105 3.81 -3.58 -4.90
C THR A 105 2.95 -3.58 -3.65
N SER A 106 3.53 -3.93 -2.49
CA SER A 106 2.83 -3.85 -1.20
C SER A 106 2.57 -2.39 -0.78
N VAL A 107 3.54 -1.49 -0.96
CA VAL A 107 3.38 -0.04 -0.70
C VAL A 107 2.25 0.55 -1.54
N VAL A 108 2.21 0.24 -2.84
CA VAL A 108 1.14 0.66 -3.74
C VAL A 108 -0.20 0.09 -3.28
N SER A 109 -0.25 -1.18 -2.86
CA SER A 109 -1.47 -1.83 -2.38
C SER A 109 -2.06 -1.15 -1.13
N PHE A 110 -1.20 -0.71 -0.19
CA PHE A 110 -1.62 0.13 0.93
C PHE A 110 -2.16 1.49 0.48
N GLY A 111 -1.46 2.15 -0.46
CA GLY A 111 -1.89 3.44 -1.02
C GLY A 111 -3.25 3.36 -1.71
N VAL A 112 -3.47 2.34 -2.53
CA VAL A 112 -4.76 2.09 -3.21
C VAL A 112 -5.85 1.78 -2.20
N SER A 113 -5.56 0.96 -1.19
CA SER A 113 -6.53 0.66 -0.11
C SER A 113 -6.94 1.93 0.64
N ALA A 114 -5.98 2.80 0.98
CA ALA A 114 -6.25 4.08 1.60
C ALA A 114 -7.07 5.02 0.70
N LEU A 115 -6.78 5.06 -0.60
CA LEU A 115 -7.57 5.82 -1.57
C LEU A 115 -9.02 5.33 -1.64
N VAL A 116 -9.24 4.01 -1.69
CA VAL A 116 -10.60 3.43 -1.70
C VAL A 116 -11.36 3.80 -0.43
N MET A 117 -10.70 3.75 0.73
CA MET A 117 -11.30 4.23 1.99
C MET A 117 -11.66 5.71 1.92
N GLY A 118 -10.74 6.57 1.43
CA GLY A 118 -10.98 8.00 1.30
C GLY A 118 -12.14 8.33 0.36
N VAL A 119 -12.21 7.67 -0.80
CA VAL A 119 -13.31 7.81 -1.75
C VAL A 119 -14.62 7.32 -1.14
N GLY A 120 -14.61 6.17 -0.46
CA GLY A 120 -15.77 5.64 0.27
C GLY A 120 -16.29 6.61 1.31
N LEU A 121 -15.40 7.24 2.08
CA LEU A 121 -15.77 8.27 3.04
C LEU A 121 -16.42 9.48 2.36
N MET A 122 -15.91 9.92 1.21
CA MET A 122 -16.52 11.02 0.45
C MET A 122 -17.94 10.68 -0.05
N PHE A 123 -18.17 9.45 -0.52
CA PHE A 123 -19.51 8.97 -0.88
C PHE A 123 -20.44 8.94 0.34
N PHE A 124 -19.94 8.45 1.48
CA PHE A 124 -20.71 8.40 2.72
C PHE A 124 -21.14 9.79 3.19
N LEU A 125 -20.20 10.74 3.24
CA LEU A 125 -20.44 12.13 3.61
C LEU A 125 -21.39 12.83 2.64
N SER A 126 -21.27 12.55 1.33
CA SER A 126 -22.18 13.07 0.31
C SER A 126 -23.61 12.55 0.52
N GLY A 127 -23.75 11.29 0.92
CA GLY A 127 -25.05 10.71 1.30
C GLY A 127 -25.66 11.38 2.53
N LEU A 128 -24.85 11.66 3.56
CA LEU A 128 -25.29 12.42 4.75
C LEU A 128 -25.72 13.85 4.40
N ALA A 129 -24.94 14.56 3.60
CA ALA A 129 -25.26 15.91 3.14
C ALA A 129 -26.56 15.92 2.30
N THR A 130 -26.74 14.94 1.43
CA THR A 130 -27.98 14.82 0.64
C THR A 130 -29.18 14.51 1.52
N ARG A 131 -29.01 13.69 2.57
CA ARG A 131 -30.07 13.37 3.55
C ARG A 131 -30.47 14.59 4.36
N SER A 132 -29.53 15.45 4.75
CA SER A 132 -29.83 16.64 5.57
C SER A 132 -30.59 17.73 4.80
N LEU A 133 -30.47 17.78 3.48
CA LEU A 133 -31.19 18.72 2.61
C LEU A 133 -32.67 18.34 2.39
N VAL A 134 -33.05 17.08 2.65
CA VAL A 134 -34.45 16.67 2.61
C VAL A 134 -35.13 17.08 3.91
N LYS A 135 -35.82 18.24 3.89
CA LYS A 135 -36.70 18.64 4.99
C LYS A 135 -37.75 17.54 5.23
N VAL A 136 -37.89 17.15 6.49
CA VAL A 136 -38.93 16.22 7.00
C VAL A 136 -40.30 16.74 6.63
#